data_AF-A0A1V4R372-F1
#
_entry.id   AF-A0A1V4R372-F1
#
_cell.length_a   1.000
_cell.length_b   1.000
_cell.length_c   1.000
_cell.angle_alpha   90.00
_cell.angle_beta   90.00
_cell.angle_gamma   90.00
#
_symmetry.space_group_name_H-M   'P 1'
#
loop_
_entity.id
_entity.type
_entity.pdbx_description
1 polymer ?
#
loop_
_entity_poly.entity_id
_entity_poly.type
_entity_poly.pdbx_seq_one_letter_code
_entity_poly.pdbx_strand_id
1 'polypeptide(L)'
;MDMAFYIDCHPQDPQNVIISKVGTNMNLQWDASWCAAYYNVYSSTDPYAIFPSGWTLEPTGTHITTTTWDDPLPAGVKKFYRVTAEN
;
A
#
# COMPACT_ATOMS: atom_id res chain seq x y z
N MET A 1 -36.76 10.09 17.20
CA MET A 1 -35.36 10.52 16.99
C MET A 1 -34.62 9.25 16.60
N ASP A 2 -34.56 8.97 15.31
CA ASP A 2 -33.93 7.76 14.80
C ASP A 2 -32.44 7.81 15.11
N MET A 3 -31.96 6.85 15.90
CA MET A 3 -30.53 6.55 15.99
C MET A 3 -30.13 5.90 14.68
N ALA A 4 -29.66 6.70 13.73
CA ALA A 4 -28.87 6.16 12.64
C ALA A 4 -27.60 5.58 13.25
N PHE A 5 -27.51 4.26 13.31
CA PHE A 5 -26.26 3.56 13.56
C PHE A 5 -25.34 3.86 12.37
N TYR A 6 -24.42 4.81 12.52
CA TYR A 6 -23.30 4.94 11.60
C TYR A 6 -22.53 3.62 11.70
N ILE A 7 -22.58 2.80 10.66
CA ILE A 7 -21.55 1.77 10.46
C ILE A 7 -20.29 2.57 10.16
N ASP A 8 -19.47 2.76 11.19
CA ASP A 8 -18.09 3.19 11.03
C ASP A 8 -17.35 2.01 10.37
N CYS A 9 -17.34 2.00 9.04
CA CYS A 9 -16.60 0.97 8.34
C CYS A 9 -15.14 1.42 8.24
N HIS A 10 -14.30 0.79 9.04
CA HIS A 10 -12.86 1.00 8.99
C HIS A 10 -12.22 0.03 7.98
N PRO A 11 -11.42 0.51 7.01
CA PRO A 11 -10.70 -0.36 6.09
C PRO A 11 -9.81 -1.37 6.83
N GLN A 12 -9.88 -2.64 6.45
CA GLN A 12 -8.96 -3.64 7.00
C GLN A 12 -7.58 -3.53 6.35
N ASP A 13 -6.53 -3.87 7.12
CA ASP A 13 -5.18 -3.96 6.57
C ASP A 13 -5.13 -4.91 5.36
N PRO A 14 -4.42 -4.54 4.27
CA PRO A 14 -4.22 -5.42 3.13
C PRO A 14 -3.62 -6.77 3.53
N GLN A 15 -4.20 -7.85 3.03
CA GLN A 15 -3.75 -9.22 3.28
C GLN A 15 -3.10 -9.81 2.04
N ASN A 16 -2.35 -10.90 2.24
CA ASN A 16 -1.69 -11.65 1.18
C ASN A 16 -0.87 -10.75 0.24
N VAL A 17 -0.15 -9.79 0.82
CA VAL A 17 0.74 -8.91 0.07
C VAL A 17 1.88 -9.76 -0.50
N ILE A 18 1.90 -9.88 -1.83
CA ILE A 18 2.92 -10.58 -2.60
C ILE A 18 3.76 -9.53 -3.30
N ILE A 19 5.08 -9.73 -3.27
CA ILE A 19 6.03 -8.95 -4.05
C ILE A 19 6.78 -9.88 -5.00
N SER A 20 6.84 -9.51 -6.27
CA SER A 20 7.57 -10.26 -7.30
C SER A 20 8.40 -9.31 -8.16
N LYS A 21 9.52 -9.80 -8.70
CA LYS A 21 10.36 -9.04 -9.62
C LYS A 21 10.07 -9.48 -11.05
N VAL A 22 9.62 -8.55 -11.89
CA VAL A 22 9.32 -8.78 -13.31
C VAL A 22 10.24 -7.89 -14.14
N GLY A 23 11.32 -8.46 -14.66
CA GLY A 23 12.36 -7.70 -15.36
C GLY A 23 13.05 -6.70 -14.42
N THR A 24 12.90 -5.40 -14.70
CA THR A 24 13.43 -4.28 -13.89
C THR A 24 12.39 -3.69 -12.94
N ASN A 25 11.18 -4.25 -12.87
CA ASN A 25 10.11 -3.71 -12.05
C ASN A 25 9.84 -4.64 -10.87
N MET A 26 9.50 -4.06 -9.73
CA MET A 26 8.84 -4.76 -8.63
C MET A 26 7.35 -4.65 -8.81
N ASN A 27 6.66 -5.78 -8.84
CA ASN A 27 5.21 -5.85 -8.88
C ASN A 27 4.71 -6.27 -7.49
N LEU A 28 3.82 -5.45 -6.93
CA LEU A 28 3.12 -5.71 -5.69
C LEU A 28 1.68 -6.05 -5.99
N GLN A 29 1.16 -7.07 -5.31
CA GLN A 29 -0.23 -7.48 -5.40
C GLN A 29 -0.73 -7.78 -3.98
N TRP A 30 -2.00 -7.50 -3.71
CA TRP A 30 -2.65 -7.79 -2.44
C TRP A 30 -4.11 -8.14 -2.66
N ASP A 31 -4.77 -8.65 -1.62
CA ASP A 31 -6.21 -8.90 -1.67
C ASP A 31 -6.99 -7.60 -1.41
N ALA A 32 -8.20 -7.51 -1.95
CA ALA A 32 -9.07 -6.38 -1.70
C ALA A 32 -9.44 -6.29 -0.20
N SER A 33 -9.12 -5.17 0.43
CA SER A 33 -9.49 -4.86 1.81
C SER A 33 -10.96 -4.45 1.89
N TRP A 34 -11.70 -5.04 2.83
CA TRP A 34 -13.07 -4.61 3.09
C TRP A 34 -13.11 -3.13 3.48
N CYS A 35 -14.04 -2.39 2.88
CA CYS A 35 -14.27 -0.95 3.10
C CYS A 35 -13.15 0.00 2.65
N ALA A 36 -12.12 -0.49 1.94
CA ALA A 36 -11.16 0.37 1.29
C ALA A 36 -11.78 1.08 0.08
N ALA A 37 -11.63 2.41 0.00
CA ALA A 37 -11.86 3.18 -1.22
C ALA A 37 -10.59 3.26 -2.08
N TYR A 38 -9.42 3.23 -1.45
CA TYR A 38 -8.12 3.26 -2.10
C TYR A 38 -7.03 2.66 -1.20
N TYR A 39 -5.84 2.53 -1.78
CA TYR A 39 -4.64 2.04 -1.12
C TYR A 39 -3.52 3.06 -1.26
N ASN A 40 -2.66 3.09 -0.24
CA ASN A 40 -1.38 3.78 -0.27
C ASN A 40 -0.26 2.74 -0.28
N VAL A 41 0.70 2.89 -1.18
CA VAL A 41 1.95 2.12 -1.12
C VAL A 41 3.02 3.04 -0.58
N TYR A 42 3.74 2.60 0.44
CA TYR A 42 4.89 3.29 0.98
C TYR A 42 6.14 2.49 0.69
N SER A 43 7.24 3.18 0.38
CA SER A 43 8.55 2.56 0.21
C SER A 43 9.60 3.15 1.15
N SER A 44 10.61 2.36 1.48
CA SER A 44 11.82 2.81 2.18
C SER A 44 13.03 2.05 1.69
N THR A 45 14.22 2.66 1.70
CA THR A 45 15.49 1.98 1.43
C THR A 45 16.18 1.49 2.70
N ASP A 46 15.70 1.91 3.88
CA ASP A 46 16.21 1.51 5.18
C ASP A 46 15.39 0.35 5.75
N PRO A 47 15.98 -0.85 5.97
CA PRO A 47 15.27 -1.99 6.57
C PRO A 47 14.75 -1.73 7.99
N TYR A 48 15.25 -0.70 8.67
CA TYR A 48 14.92 -0.37 10.05
C TYR A 48 14.08 0.91 10.19
N ALA A 49 13.58 1.46 9.08
CA ALA A 49 12.73 2.65 9.10
C ALA A 49 11.44 2.44 9.92
N ILE A 50 11.15 3.37 10.82
CA ILE A 50 9.97 3.30 11.71
C ILE A 50 8.76 3.95 11.04
N PHE A 51 7.85 3.14 10.51
CA PHE A 51 6.62 3.64 9.88
C PHE A 51 5.76 4.52 10.82
N PRO A 52 5.22 5.67 10.35
CA PRO A 52 5.30 6.18 8.98
C PRO A 52 6.55 7.03 8.68
N SER A 53 7.38 7.34 9.69
CA SER A 53 8.58 8.16 9.50
C SER A 53 9.70 7.41 8.75
N GLY A 54 10.36 8.06 7.80
CA GLY A 54 11.37 7.40 6.97
C GLY A 54 10.79 6.48 5.88
N TRP A 55 9.48 6.57 5.64
CA TRP A 55 8.80 5.95 4.51
C TRP A 55 8.27 7.03 3.56
N THR A 56 8.36 6.77 2.26
CA THR A 56 7.89 7.67 1.20
C THR A 56 6.60 7.12 0.60
N LEU A 57 5.57 7.95 0.47
CA LEU A 57 4.33 7.60 -0.21
C LEU A 57 4.56 7.52 -1.73
N GLU A 58 4.11 6.42 -2.33
CA GLU A 58 4.25 6.07 -3.73
C GLU A 58 2.89 5.67 -4.36
N PRO A 59 2.60 6.14 -5.58
CA PRO A 59 3.22 7.28 -6.24
C PRO A 59 2.89 8.58 -5.50
N THR A 60 3.80 9.56 -5.51
CA THR A 60 3.58 10.82 -4.81
C THR A 60 2.30 11.53 -5.29
N GLY A 61 1.42 11.86 -4.33
CA GLY A 61 0.22 12.66 -4.60
C GLY A 61 -0.93 11.91 -5.28
N THR A 62 -0.89 10.58 -5.34
CA THR A 62 -1.99 9.77 -5.90
C THR A 62 -2.16 8.48 -5.10
N HIS A 63 -3.42 8.05 -4.97
CA HIS A 63 -3.78 6.80 -4.33
C HIS A 63 -4.06 5.71 -5.37
N ILE A 64 -3.87 4.46 -5.00
CA ILE A 64 -4.05 3.30 -5.88
C ILE A 64 -5.47 2.76 -5.66
N THR A 65 -6.27 2.66 -6.72
CA THR A 65 -7.65 2.12 -6.65
C THR A 65 -7.76 0.67 -7.12
N THR A 66 -6.64 0.08 -7.52
CA THR A 66 -6.49 -1.33 -7.88
C THR A 66 -5.81 -2.09 -6.75
N THR A 67 -5.75 -3.42 -6.85
CA THR A 67 -5.05 -4.27 -5.87
C THR A 67 -3.66 -4.72 -6.36
N THR A 68 -3.10 -3.95 -7.30
CA THR A 68 -1.79 -4.18 -7.89
C THR A 68 -1.08 -2.84 -8.11
N TRP A 69 0.23 -2.82 -7.92
CA TRP A 69 1.07 -1.65 -8.22
C TRP A 69 2.48 -2.06 -8.65
N ASP A 70 3.07 -1.29 -9.56
CA ASP A 70 4.41 -1.52 -10.11
C ASP A 70 5.37 -0.39 -9.73
N ASP A 71 6.56 -0.76 -9.25
CA ASP A 71 7.68 0.14 -8.98
C ASP A 71 8.84 -0.17 -9.93
N PRO A 72 9.21 0.74 -10.86
CA PRO A 72 10.46 0.63 -11.59
C PRO A 72 11.65 0.68 -10.60
N LEU A 73 12.40 -0.43 -10.50
CA LEU A 73 13.49 -0.55 -9.54
C LEU A 73 14.84 -0.77 -10.26
N PRO A 74 15.71 0.25 -10.32
CA PRO A 74 17.02 0.13 -10.95
C PRO A 74 17.87 -1.00 -10.35
N ALA A 75 18.73 -1.59 -11.17
CA ALA A 75 19.63 -2.65 -10.73
C ALA A 75 20.51 -2.19 -9.55
N GLY A 76 20.63 -3.04 -8.53
CA GLY A 76 21.42 -2.77 -7.33
C GLY A 76 20.70 -1.97 -6.24
N VAL A 77 19.50 -1.43 -6.51
CA VAL A 77 18.67 -0.78 -5.49
C VAL A 77 17.82 -1.82 -4.76
N LYS A 78 17.68 -1.65 -3.44
CA LYS A 78 16.75 -2.41 -2.60
C LYS A 78 15.76 -1.44 -1.98
N LYS A 79 14.49 -1.84 -1.96
CA LYS A 79 13.42 -1.14 -1.26
C LYS A 79 12.60 -2.13 -0.45
N PHE A 80 12.03 -1.63 0.62
CA PHE A 80 11.00 -2.26 1.44
C PHE A 80 9.69 -1.56 1.14
N TYR A 81 8.58 -2.30 1.20
CA TYR A 81 7.28 -1.78 0.85
C TYR A 81 6.25 -2.09 1.94
N ARG A 82 5.30 -1.19 2.10
CA ARG A 82 4.13 -1.37 2.98
C ARG A 82 2.91 -0.85 2.25
N VAL A 83 1.81 -1.60 2.29
CA VAL A 83 0.53 -1.19 1.72
C VAL A 83 -0.45 -0.91 2.85
N THR A 84 -1.19 0.19 2.79
CA THR A 84 -2.31 0.49 3.68
C THR A 84 -3.59 0.68 2.87
N ALA A 85 -4.74 0.48 3.50
CA ALA A 85 -6.06 0.67 2.93
C ALA A 85 -6.78 1.81 3.65
N GLU A 86 -7.47 2.68 2.90
CA GLU A 86 -8.11 3.89 3.41
C GLU A 86 -9.46 4.13 2.71
N ASN A 87 -10.35 4.93 3.31
CA ASN A 87 -11.66 5.31 2.76
C ASN A 87 -11.98 6.80 2.85
#